data_AF-A0A6A3CU13-F1
#
_entry.id   AF-A0A6A3CU13-F1
#
_cell.length_a   1.000
_cell.length_b   1.000
_cell.length_c   1.000
_cell.angle_alpha   90.00
_cell.angle_beta   90.00
_cell.angle_gamma   90.00
#
_symmetry.space_group_name_H-M   'P 1'
#
loop_
_entity.id
_entity.type
_entity.pdbx_description
1 polymer ?
#
loop_
_entity_poly.entity_id
_entity_poly.type
_entity_poly.pdbx_seq_one_letter_code
_entity_poly.pdbx_strand_id
1 'polypeptide(L)'
;MPYYEMKPISDVLRKCSSPCNFLVFGLTPKTLLWKSLNHNGRTVFIEENRYYATYYEVLLPEVDIFDVQYTTKMSETKELIASATNQQRRPTGAQEKHRNLERRYPKERRMPLSRYMRRGWDAGRGISFVLPRHRP
;
A
#
# COMPACT_ATOMS: atom_id res chain seq x y z
N MET A 1 -8.96 10.62 -19.01
CA MET A 1 -7.49 10.61 -19.15
C MET A 1 -7.20 10.61 -20.64
N PRO A 2 -6.37 11.51 -21.15
CA PRO A 2 -6.02 11.51 -22.56
C PRO A 2 -5.30 10.23 -22.98
N TYR A 3 -5.51 9.78 -24.22
CA TYR A 3 -4.89 8.56 -24.77
C TYR A 3 -3.35 8.58 -24.70
N TYR A 4 -2.73 9.74 -24.91
CA TYR A 4 -1.27 9.89 -24.91
C TYR A 4 -0.63 9.62 -23.54
N GLU A 5 -1.37 9.78 -22.43
CA GLU A 5 -0.88 9.46 -21.10
C GLU A 5 -1.03 7.96 -20.78
N MET A 6 -2.05 7.31 -21.34
CA MET A 6 -2.34 5.89 -21.10
C MET A 6 -1.47 4.95 -21.93
N LYS A 7 -1.20 5.32 -23.19
CA LYS A 7 -0.40 4.53 -24.14
C LYS A 7 0.95 4.07 -23.58
N PRO A 8 1.82 4.94 -23.02
CA PRO A 8 3.13 4.51 -22.54
C PRO A 8 3.03 3.46 -21.41
N ILE A 9 2.05 3.59 -20.52
CA ILE A 9 1.83 2.64 -19.42
C ILE A 9 1.39 1.28 -19.98
N SER A 10 0.44 1.28 -20.92
CA SER A 10 0.00 0.07 -21.61
C SER A 10 1.14 -0.62 -22.37
N ASP A 11 1.97 0.15 -23.08
CA ASP A 11 3.12 -0.38 -23.83
C ASP A 11 4.15 -1.05 -22.91
N VAL A 12 4.38 -0.52 -21.71
CA VAL A 12 5.27 -1.13 -20.70
C VAL A 12 4.66 -2.43 -20.17
N LEU A 13 3.38 -2.44 -19.82
CA LEU A 13 2.70 -3.63 -19.32
C LEU A 13 2.65 -4.75 -20.36
N ARG A 14 2.46 -4.43 -21.65
CA ARG A 14 2.49 -5.41 -22.75
C ARG A 14 3.86 -6.03 -23.00
N LYS A 15 4.95 -5.35 -22.63
CA LYS A 15 6.32 -5.86 -22.75
C LYS A 15 6.74 -6.70 -21.55
N CYS A 16 5.99 -6.66 -20.45
CA CYS A 16 6.25 -7.43 -19.25
C CYS A 16 5.88 -8.90 -19.48
N SER A 17 6.71 -9.84 -19.00
CA SER A 17 6.38 -11.27 -19.03
C SER A 17 5.20 -11.55 -18.11
N SER A 18 4.12 -12.12 -18.64
CA SER A 18 2.93 -12.45 -17.86
C SER A 18 3.18 -13.67 -16.94
N PRO A 19 2.75 -13.64 -15.66
CA PRO A 19 1.99 -12.57 -15.00
C PRO A 19 2.86 -11.39 -14.54
N CYS A 20 2.45 -10.16 -14.87
CA CYS A 20 3.18 -8.96 -14.47
C CYS A 20 2.73 -8.43 -13.11
N ASN A 21 3.68 -7.97 -12.30
CA ASN A 21 3.41 -7.25 -11.05
C ASN A 21 3.36 -5.76 -11.33
N PHE A 22 2.20 -5.13 -11.09
CA PHE A 22 1.99 -3.70 -11.27
C PHE A 22 1.70 -3.03 -9.93
N LEU A 23 2.62 -2.18 -9.48
CA LEU A 23 2.46 -1.42 -8.24
C LEU A 23 2.04 0.02 -8.56
N VAL A 24 0.95 0.47 -7.96
CA VAL A 24 0.40 1.81 -8.16
C VAL A 24 0.35 2.54 -6.82
N PHE A 25 0.89 3.76 -6.80
CA PHE A 25 0.84 4.64 -5.63
C PHE A 25 -0.31 5.64 -5.80
N GLY A 26 -1.17 5.70 -4.78
CA GLY A 26 -2.38 6.51 -4.74
C GLY A 26 -3.59 5.82 -5.36
N LEU A 27 -4.76 6.15 -4.83
CA LEU A 27 -6.06 5.77 -5.39
C LEU A 27 -6.67 6.93 -6.17
N THR A 28 -7.34 6.59 -7.27
CA THR A 28 -8.05 7.58 -8.10
C THR A 28 -9.34 6.98 -8.65
N PRO A 29 -10.25 7.79 -9.21
CA PRO A 29 -11.39 7.25 -9.97
C PRO A 29 -10.99 6.32 -11.13
N LYS A 30 -9.70 6.30 -11.54
CA LYS A 30 -9.16 5.44 -12.59
C LYS A 30 -8.55 4.13 -12.06
N THR A 31 -8.67 3.83 -10.76
CA THR A 31 -8.13 2.59 -10.15
C THR A 31 -8.51 1.32 -10.93
N LEU A 32 -9.77 1.21 -11.35
CA LEU A 32 -10.22 0.07 -12.17
C LEU A 32 -9.57 0.01 -13.55
N LEU A 33 -9.30 1.15 -14.17
CA LEU A 33 -8.57 1.21 -15.44
C LEU A 33 -7.14 0.69 -15.29
N TRP A 34 -6.47 1.05 -14.18
CA TRP A 34 -5.12 0.54 -13.90
C TRP A 34 -5.11 -0.97 -13.64
N LYS A 35 -6.14 -1.49 -12.97
CA LYS A 35 -6.29 -2.93 -12.77
C LYS A 35 -6.57 -3.66 -14.09
N SER A 36 -7.43 -3.12 -14.95
CA SER A 36 -7.78 -3.76 -16.22
C SER A 36 -6.60 -3.79 -17.20
N LEU A 37 -5.76 -2.75 -17.22
CA LEU A 37 -4.56 -2.71 -18.07
C LEU A 37 -3.58 -3.87 -17.83
N ASN A 38 -3.54 -4.42 -16.61
CA ASN A 38 -2.67 -5.55 -16.24
C ASN A 38 -3.47 -6.86 -16.17
N HIS A 39 -4.08 -7.25 -17.29
CA HIS A 39 -4.84 -8.49 -17.41
C HIS A 39 -3.99 -9.71 -17.01
N ASN A 40 -4.57 -10.62 -16.23
CA ASN A 40 -3.92 -11.82 -15.67
C ASN A 40 -2.71 -11.56 -14.75
N GLY A 41 -2.31 -10.30 -14.56
CA GLY A 41 -1.27 -9.88 -13.64
C GLY A 41 -1.81 -9.48 -12.27
N ARG A 42 -0.88 -9.29 -11.33
CA ARG A 42 -1.18 -8.78 -9.99
C ARG A 42 -0.99 -7.28 -9.96
N THR A 43 -2.04 -6.55 -9.60
CA THR A 43 -1.98 -5.09 -9.43
C THR A 43 -2.26 -4.77 -7.98
N VAL A 44 -1.35 -4.03 -7.34
CA VAL A 44 -1.45 -3.62 -5.94
C VAL A 44 -1.45 -2.10 -5.88
N PHE A 45 -2.34 -1.55 -5.06
CA PHE A 45 -2.46 -0.12 -4.81
C PHE A 45 -2.01 0.20 -3.39
N ILE A 46 -1.27 1.30 -3.25
CA ILE A 46 -0.80 1.80 -1.95
C ILE A 46 -1.37 3.20 -1.73
N GLU A 47 -1.97 3.44 -0.57
CA GLU A 47 -2.60 4.72 -0.21
C GLU A 47 -2.14 5.19 1.18
N GLU A 48 -1.88 6.48 1.36
CA GLU A 48 -1.49 7.04 2.67
C GLU A 48 -2.68 7.33 3.57
N ASN A 49 -3.82 7.71 2.96
CA ASN A 49 -5.03 7.98 3.69
C ASN A 49 -5.80 6.69 3.95
N ARG A 50 -5.66 6.15 5.16
CA ARG A 50 -6.35 4.95 5.61
C ARG A 50 -7.87 4.99 5.42
N TYR A 51 -8.51 6.14 5.60
CA TYR A 51 -9.95 6.26 5.38
C TYR A 51 -10.31 6.12 3.89
N TYR A 52 -9.48 6.70 3.02
CA TYR A 52 -9.65 6.60 1.58
C TYR A 52 -9.39 5.19 1.06
N ALA A 53 -8.34 4.53 1.57
CA ALA A 53 -8.05 3.12 1.31
C ALA A 53 -9.25 2.24 1.69
N THR A 54 -9.74 2.35 2.92
CA THR A 54 -10.88 1.57 3.41
C THR A 54 -12.14 1.82 2.56
N TYR A 55 -12.39 3.06 2.16
CA TYR A 55 -13.53 3.39 1.30
C TYR A 55 -13.45 2.65 -0.06
N TYR A 56 -12.29 2.67 -0.72
CA TYR A 56 -12.11 1.97 -1.99
C TYR A 56 -12.07 0.44 -1.85
N GLU A 57 -11.58 -0.10 -0.74
CA GLU A 57 -11.64 -1.55 -0.48
C GLU A 57 -13.07 -2.06 -0.44
N VAL A 58 -13.99 -1.27 0.10
CA VAL A 58 -15.43 -1.60 0.08
C VAL A 58 -16.01 -1.40 -1.31
N LEU A 59 -15.62 -0.33 -1.99
CA LEU A 59 -16.15 0.00 -3.32
C LEU A 59 -15.69 -0.99 -4.40
N LEU A 60 -14.45 -1.48 -4.32
CA LEU A 60 -13.78 -2.31 -5.32
C LEU A 60 -13.16 -3.58 -4.67
N PRO A 61 -13.99 -4.57 -4.28
CA PRO A 61 -13.53 -5.76 -3.56
C PRO A 61 -12.51 -6.63 -4.32
N GLU A 62 -12.43 -6.48 -5.64
CA GLU A 62 -11.50 -7.20 -6.52
C GLU A 62 -10.10 -6.56 -6.64
N VAL A 63 -9.89 -5.42 -5.98
CA VAL A 63 -8.63 -4.67 -6.02
C VAL A 63 -7.84 -4.86 -4.72
N ASP A 64 -6.55 -5.21 -4.85
CA ASP A 64 -5.62 -5.26 -3.72
C ASP A 64 -5.19 -3.84 -3.33
N ILE A 65 -5.64 -3.34 -2.18
CA ILE A 65 -5.32 -2.00 -1.66
C ILE A 65 -4.63 -2.16 -0.30
N PHE A 66 -3.63 -1.32 -0.03
CA PHE A 66 -2.94 -1.28 1.26
C PHE A 66 -2.79 0.16 1.74
N ASP A 67 -3.17 0.43 2.99
CA ASP A 67 -2.80 1.67 3.66
C ASP A 67 -1.35 1.61 4.15
N VAL A 68 -0.59 2.69 3.93
CA VAL A 68 0.78 2.86 4.43
C VAL A 68 0.95 4.20 5.10
N GLN A 69 1.92 4.27 6.02
CA GLN A 69 2.35 5.55 6.60
C GLN A 69 3.79 5.82 6.16
N TYR A 70 3.99 6.85 5.34
CA TYR A 70 5.33 7.28 4.95
C TYR A 70 5.99 8.03 6.10
N THR A 71 7.11 7.51 6.60
CA THR A 71 7.90 8.15 7.65
C THR A 71 9.08 8.96 7.10
N THR A 72 9.29 8.90 5.79
CA THR A 72 10.41 9.53 5.08
C THR A 72 10.02 10.89 4.52
N LYS A 73 10.99 11.79 4.42
CA LYS A 73 10.80 13.14 3.86
C LYS A 73 11.42 13.24 2.47
N MET A 74 10.87 14.14 1.64
CA MET A 74 11.42 14.41 0.29
C MET A 74 12.87 14.91 0.35
N SER A 75 13.27 15.63 1.40
CA SER A 75 14.66 16.06 1.61
C SER A 75 15.65 14.90 1.71
N GLU A 76 15.20 13.71 2.10
CA GLU A 76 16.01 12.51 2.31
C GLU A 76 16.19 11.69 1.02
N THR A 77 15.58 12.11 -0.11
CA THR A 77 15.52 11.33 -1.35
C THR A 77 16.89 10.82 -1.83
N LYS A 78 17.92 11.68 -1.81
CA LYS A 78 19.26 11.30 -2.27
C LYS A 78 19.87 10.17 -1.44
N GLU A 79 19.73 10.26 -0.12
CA GLU A 79 20.25 9.27 0.83
C GLU A 79 19.46 7.95 0.74
N LEU A 80 18.13 8.04 0.62
CA LEU A 80 17.26 6.87 0.48
C LEU A 80 17.58 6.07 -0.79
N ILE A 81 17.73 6.74 -1.94
CA ILE A 81 18.08 6.09 -3.21
C ILE A 81 19.47 5.42 -3.11
N ALA A 82 20.45 6.13 -2.54
CA ALA A 82 21.79 5.58 -2.35
C ALA A 82 21.77 4.34 -1.44
N SER A 83 21.02 4.39 -0.33
CA SER A 83 20.88 3.27 0.60
C SER A 83 20.21 2.05 -0.04
N ALA A 84 19.14 2.24 -0.81
CA ALA A 84 18.41 1.18 -1.50
C ALA A 84 19.28 0.48 -2.55
N THR A 85 20.02 1.26 -3.35
CA THR A 85 20.95 0.73 -4.36
C THR A 85 22.06 -0.12 -3.71
N ASN A 86 22.59 0.33 -2.57
CA ASN A 86 23.61 -0.41 -1.83
C ASN A 86 23.07 -1.69 -1.18
N GLN A 87 21.81 -1.70 -0.74
CA GLN A 87 21.16 -2.90 -0.20
C GLN A 87 20.92 -3.97 -1.27
N GLN A 88 20.52 -3.59 -2.48
CA GLN A 88 20.34 -4.53 -3.60
C GLN A 88 21.63 -5.26 -3.98
N ARG A 89 22.79 -4.66 -3.72
CA ARG A 89 24.11 -5.24 -3.98
C ARG A 89 24.57 -6.22 -2.90
N ARG A 90 23.86 -6.32 -1.77
CA ARG A 90 24.18 -7.31 -0.71
C ARG A 90 23.51 -8.65 -1.05
N PRO A 91 24.24 -9.78 -1.03
CA PRO A 91 23.64 -11.10 -1.23
C PRO A 91 22.58 -11.37 -0.16
N THR A 92 21.49 -12.03 -0.58
CA THR A 92 20.18 -12.23 0.06
C THR A 92 20.16 -12.89 1.45
N GLY A 93 21.31 -13.11 2.10
CA GLY A 93 21.43 -13.76 3.40
C GLY A 93 21.29 -12.86 4.64
N ALA A 94 21.08 -11.54 4.49
CA ALA A 94 21.12 -10.59 5.61
C ALA A 94 19.79 -9.85 5.90
N GLN A 95 18.66 -10.30 5.33
CA GLN A 95 17.37 -9.57 5.38
C GLN A 95 16.36 -10.09 6.42
N GLU A 96 16.80 -10.79 7.46
CA GLU A 96 15.91 -11.34 8.49
C GLU A 96 15.19 -10.28 9.35
N LYS A 97 15.58 -8.99 9.28
CA LYS A 97 14.95 -7.93 10.08
C LYS A 97 13.65 -7.33 9.53
N HIS A 98 13.32 -7.52 8.25
CA HIS A 98 12.14 -6.90 7.64
C HIS A 98 10.92 -7.84 7.57
N ARG A 99 11.03 -9.08 8.08
CA ARG A 99 9.92 -10.04 8.25
C ARG A 99 8.99 -9.70 9.42
N ASN A 100 8.82 -8.41 9.71
CA ASN A 100 7.98 -7.92 10.82
C ASN A 100 6.80 -7.05 10.36
N LEU A 101 6.74 -6.66 9.09
CA LEU A 101 5.61 -5.88 8.58
C LEU A 101 4.37 -6.75 8.31
N GLU A 102 4.56 -8.01 7.89
CA GLU A 102 3.48 -8.98 7.65
C GLU A 102 2.71 -9.38 8.92
N ARG A 103 3.24 -9.08 10.13
CA ARG A 103 2.57 -9.43 11.39
C ARG A 103 1.59 -8.37 11.92
N ARG A 104 1.46 -7.20 11.27
CA ARG A 104 0.57 -6.12 11.75
C ARG A 104 -0.84 -6.10 11.16
N TYR A 105 -1.10 -6.80 10.06
CA TYR A 105 -2.42 -6.80 9.44
C TYR A 105 -2.85 -8.22 9.04
N PRO A 106 -3.55 -8.96 9.92
CA PRO A 106 -4.22 -10.19 9.52
C PRO A 106 -5.31 -9.85 8.51
N LYS A 107 -5.22 -10.44 7.31
CA LYS A 107 -6.21 -10.30 6.22
C LYS A 107 -7.63 -10.70 6.65
N GLU A 108 -7.79 -11.49 7.71
CA GLU A 108 -9.10 -11.92 8.24
C GLU A 108 -9.97 -10.83 8.89
N ARG A 109 -9.47 -9.61 9.14
CA ARG A 109 -10.29 -8.56 9.79
C ARG A 109 -10.70 -7.44 8.83
N ARG A 110 -11.59 -7.77 7.88
CA ARG A 110 -12.53 -6.79 7.32
C ARG A 110 -13.36 -6.21 8.47
N MET A 111 -12.95 -5.09 9.05
CA MET A 111 -13.78 -4.41 10.06
C MET A 111 -14.90 -3.64 9.36
N PRO A 112 -16.16 -3.80 9.78
CA PRO A 112 -17.26 -3.02 9.22
C PRO A 112 -17.09 -1.52 9.52
N LEU A 113 -17.42 -0.68 8.53
CA LEU A 113 -17.27 0.79 8.55
C LEU A 113 -17.82 1.47 9.82
N SER A 114 -18.87 0.90 10.42
CA SER A 114 -19.51 1.40 11.66
C SER A 114 -18.57 1.47 12.87
N ARG A 115 -17.47 0.72 12.88
CA ARG A 115 -16.47 0.74 13.97
C ARG A 115 -15.37 1.79 13.77
N TYR A 116 -15.20 2.31 12.55
CA TYR A 116 -14.26 3.40 12.26
C TYR A 116 -14.85 4.76 12.61
N MET A 117 -16.13 5.01 12.27
CA MET A 117 -16.78 6.30 12.56
C MET A 117 -16.94 6.60 14.07
N ARG A 118 -16.99 5.59 14.94
CA ARG A 118 -17.12 5.80 16.39
C ARG A 118 -15.83 6.22 17.11
N ARG A 119 -14.67 6.22 16.45
CA ARG A 119 -13.36 6.55 17.05
C ARG A 119 -12.75 7.84 16.50
N GLY A 120 -13.60 8.77 16.04
CA GLY A 120 -13.18 10.03 15.44
C GLY A 120 -13.64 11.25 16.23
N TRP A 121 -13.19 11.40 17.48
CA TRP A 121 -13.04 12.71 18.15
C TRP A 121 -12.33 12.54 19.49
N ASP A 122 -11.02 12.76 19.50
CA ASP A 122 -10.29 13.30 20.65
C ASP A 122 -9.05 14.00 20.08
N ALA A 123 -9.23 15.30 19.81
CA ALA A 123 -8.15 16.20 19.46
C ALA A 123 -7.23 16.39 20.69
N GLY A 124 -5.93 16.16 20.49
CA GLY A 124 -4.90 16.58 21.44
C GLY A 124 -4.74 15.67 22.66
N ARG A 125 -3.90 14.63 22.51
CA ARG A 125 -2.90 14.15 23.49
C ARG A 125 -2.28 12.87 22.93
N GLY A 126 -0.95 12.74 23.05
CA GLY A 126 -0.22 11.56 22.64
C GLY A 126 -0.84 10.30 23.25
N ILE A 127 -1.25 9.35 22.41
CA ILE A 127 -1.88 8.13 22.89
C ILE A 127 -0.77 7.19 23.35
N SER A 128 -0.59 7.17 24.67
CA SER A 128 -0.03 6.03 25.40
C SER A 128 -0.87 4.79 25.14
N PHE A 129 -0.24 3.70 24.76
CA PHE A 129 -0.90 2.41 24.62
C PHE A 129 -1.14 1.80 26.00
N VAL A 130 -2.40 1.76 26.44
CA VAL A 130 -2.82 0.87 27.53
C VAL A 130 -3.07 -0.50 26.90
N LEU A 131 -2.16 -1.44 27.15
CA LEU A 131 -2.35 -2.87 26.87
C LEU A 131 -3.47 -3.40 27.80
N PRO A 132 -4.46 -4.17 27.29
CA PRO A 132 -5.33 -4.93 28.16
C PRO A 132 -4.50 -6.03 28.81
N ARG A 133 -4.40 -6.01 30.14
CA ARG A 133 -3.93 -7.18 30.90
C ARG A 133 -4.92 -8.30 30.68
N HIS A 134 -4.47 -9.37 30.03
CA HIS A 134 -5.09 -10.69 30.22
C HIS A 134 -4.74 -11.20 31.61
N ARG A 135 -5.76 -11.63 32.34
CA ARG A 135 -5.75 -12.89 33.10
C ARG A 135 -7.10 -13.10 33.81
N PRO A 136 -7.36 -14.33 34.28
CA PRO A 136 -7.11 -15.65 33.67
C PRO A 136 -8.42 -16.30 33.19
#